data_AF-A0A6G3B7R5-F1
#
_entry.id   AF-A0A6G3B7R5-F1
#
_cell.length_a   1.000
_cell.length_b   1.000
_cell.length_c   1.000
_cell.angle_alpha   90.00
_cell.angle_beta   90.00
_cell.angle_gamma   90.00
#
_symmetry.space_group_name_H-M   'P 1'
#
loop_
_entity.id
_entity.type
_entity.pdbx_description
1 polymer ?
#
loop_
_entity_poly.entity_id
_entity_poly.type
_entity_poly.pdbx_seq_one_letter_code
_entity_poly.pdbx_strand_id
1 'polypeptide(L)'
;HKPDSLFADRGYDHDIYRDQVRQRRIVPAIARRGTLHGTGLGTYRWVVERSFAWLHGFKRLRIRWERRADIHEAFLKLACCLITHRQINSLC
;
A
#
# COMPACT_ATOMS: atom_id res chain seq x y z
N HIS A 1 -12.80 8.81 -8.42
CA HIS A 1 -11.51 9.51 -8.45
C HIS A 1 -10.47 8.56 -9.04
N LYS A 2 -9.62 9.00 -9.98
CA LYS A 2 -8.59 8.18 -10.64
C LYS A 2 -7.25 8.91 -10.52
N PRO A 3 -6.16 8.26 -10.07
CA PRO A 3 -4.85 8.90 -10.00
C PRO A 3 -4.25 9.10 -11.40
N ASP A 4 -3.38 10.09 -11.54
CA ASP A 4 -2.66 10.31 -12.79
C ASP A 4 -1.56 9.25 -13.01
N SER A 5 -0.91 8.81 -11.93
CA SER A 5 0.16 7.83 -11.96
C SER A 5 0.06 6.81 -10.82
N LEU A 6 0.51 5.58 -11.09
CA LEU A 6 0.65 4.51 -10.11
C LEU A 6 2.11 4.14 -9.96
N PHE A 7 2.64 4.29 -8.74
CA PHE A 7 3.98 3.85 -8.37
C PHE A 7 3.92 2.45 -7.78
N ALA A 8 4.86 1.59 -8.16
CA ALA A 8 5.00 0.25 -7.58
C ALA A 8 6.45 -0.21 -7.61
N ASP A 9 6.79 -1.14 -6.72
CA ASP A 9 8.13 -1.71 -6.63
C ASP A 9 8.55 -2.39 -7.94
N ARG A 10 9.87 -2.44 -8.15
CA ARG A 10 10.50 -3.13 -9.29
C ARG A 10 10.13 -4.62 -9.39
N GLY A 11 9.66 -5.22 -8.30
CA GLY A 11 9.07 -6.56 -8.30
C GLY A 11 7.91 -6.70 -9.29
N TYR A 12 7.17 -5.63 -9.55
CA TYR A 12 6.03 -5.57 -10.48
C TYR A 12 6.43 -5.27 -11.93
N ASP A 13 7.70 -5.42 -12.30
CA ASP A 13 8.15 -5.20 -13.67
C ASP A 13 7.72 -6.33 -14.64
N HIS A 14 6.43 -6.37 -14.94
CA HIS A 14 5.84 -7.22 -15.96
C HIS A 14 4.87 -6.39 -16.79
N ASP A 15 4.87 -6.59 -18.11
CA ASP A 15 4.06 -5.75 -19.01
C ASP A 15 2.56 -5.90 -18.77
N ILE A 16 2.10 -7.08 -18.33
CA ILE A 16 0.71 -7.33 -17.89
C ILE A 16 0.24 -6.26 -16.89
N TYR A 17 1.05 -5.93 -15.88
CA TYR A 17 0.68 -4.92 -14.89
C TYR A 17 0.65 -3.50 -15.49
N ARG A 18 1.55 -3.19 -16.42
CA ARG A 18 1.56 -1.89 -17.10
C ARG A 18 0.33 -1.72 -17.97
N ASP A 19 -0.07 -2.78 -18.67
CA ASP A 19 -1.20 -2.74 -19.58
C ASP A 19 -2.51 -2.65 -18.80
N GLN A 20 -2.65 -3.36 -17.67
CA GLN A 20 -3.78 -3.18 -16.76
C GLN A 20 -3.90 -1.74 -16.22
N VAL A 21 -2.77 -1.11 -15.88
CA VAL A 21 -2.74 0.29 -15.39
C VAL A 21 -3.07 1.27 -16.53
N ARG A 22 -2.54 1.05 -17.74
CA ARG A 22 -2.85 1.85 -18.94
C ARG A 22 -4.29 1.72 -19.40
N GLN A 23 -4.90 0.53 -19.32
CA GLN A 23 -6.33 0.31 -19.61
C GLN A 23 -7.22 1.17 -18.73
N ARG A 24 -6.79 1.44 -17.50
CA ARG A 24 -7.45 2.36 -16.56
C ARG A 24 -7.11 3.83 -16.82
N ARG A 25 -6.32 4.15 -17.86
CA ARG A 25 -5.79 5.47 -18.20
C ARG A 25 -4.92 6.08 -17.08
N ILE A 26 -4.13 5.26 -16.40
CA ILE A 26 -3.19 5.66 -15.34
C ILE A 26 -1.76 5.46 -15.89
N VAL A 27 -0.82 6.34 -15.53
CA VAL A 27 0.59 6.21 -15.92
C VAL A 27 1.31 5.19 -15.00
N PRO A 28 1.86 4.07 -15.52
CA PRO A 28 2.55 3.09 -14.69
C PRO A 28 4.00 3.51 -14.40
N ALA A 29 4.23 4.09 -13.22
CA ALA A 29 5.55 4.43 -12.67
C ALA A 29 6.20 3.23 -11.94
N ILE A 30 6.38 2.13 -12.67
CA ILE A 30 7.07 0.91 -12.20
C ILE A 30 8.47 0.86 -12.82
N ALA A 31 9.53 0.77 -12.02
CA ALA A 31 10.90 0.71 -12.53
C ALA A 31 11.17 -0.61 -13.28
N ARG A 32 11.92 -0.56 -14.39
CA ARG A 32 12.41 -1.78 -15.05
C ARG A 32 13.46 -2.50 -14.19
N ARG A 33 13.53 -3.82 -14.27
CA ARG A 33 14.60 -4.63 -13.67
C ARG A 33 15.90 -4.40 -14.44
N GLY A 34 17.03 -4.39 -13.74
CA GLY A 34 18.35 -4.18 -14.33
C GLY A 34 18.70 -2.72 -14.69
N THR A 35 17.83 -1.74 -14.46
CA THR A 35 18.15 -0.32 -14.71
C THR A 35 18.74 0.37 -13.48
N LEU A 36 19.76 1.22 -13.71
CA LEU A 36 20.44 2.01 -12.68
C LEU A 36 19.48 2.92 -11.91
N HIS A 37 18.58 3.60 -12.63
CA HIS A 37 17.63 4.54 -12.05
C HIS A 37 16.24 3.89 -11.89
N GLY A 38 15.61 4.13 -10.74
CA GLY A 38 14.22 3.76 -10.46
C GLY A 38 13.25 4.91 -10.76
N THR A 39 11.96 4.70 -10.49
CA THR A 39 10.91 5.69 -10.76
C THR A 39 10.77 6.78 -9.69
N GLY A 40 11.71 6.88 -8.75
CA GLY A 40 11.56 7.76 -7.58
C GLY A 40 10.57 7.23 -6.53
N LEU A 41 10.23 5.94 -6.59
CA LEU A 41 9.29 5.27 -5.68
C LEU A 41 9.57 5.54 -4.19
N GLY A 42 10.85 5.59 -3.79
CA GLY A 42 11.24 5.81 -2.39
C GLY A 42 10.65 7.08 -1.77
N THR A 43 10.47 8.15 -2.56
CA THR A 43 9.89 9.42 -2.12
C THR A 43 8.41 9.30 -1.73
N TYR A 44 7.69 8.33 -2.31
CA TYR A 44 6.26 8.13 -2.07
C TYR A 44 5.98 6.90 -1.20
N ARG A 45 6.88 5.92 -1.20
CA ARG A 45 6.69 4.62 -0.53
C ARG A 45 6.53 4.74 0.98
N TRP A 46 7.16 5.75 1.60
CA TRP A 46 7.10 5.98 3.05
C TRP A 46 5.66 6.13 3.57
N VAL A 47 4.74 6.69 2.77
CA VAL A 47 3.34 6.85 3.17
C VAL A 47 2.69 5.50 3.42
N VAL A 48 2.92 4.55 2.51
CA VAL A 48 2.40 3.17 2.57
C VAL A 48 3.09 2.39 3.68
N GLU A 49 4.42 2.48 3.77
CA GLU A 49 5.20 1.81 4.83
C GLU A 49 4.78 2.29 6.23
N ARG A 50 4.55 3.59 6.42
CA ARG A 50 4.05 4.17 7.68
C ARG A 50 2.67 3.61 8.04
N SER A 51 1.75 3.52 7.09
CA SER A 51 0.42 2.92 7.34
C SER A 51 0.53 1.45 7.76
N PHE A 52 1.40 0.66 7.11
CA PHE A 52 1.67 -0.71 7.54
C PHE A 52 2.31 -0.76 8.93
N ALA A 53 3.22 0.15 9.26
CA ALA A 53 3.82 0.21 10.59
C ALA A 53 2.76 0.43 11.69
N TRP A 54 1.76 1.29 11.45
CA TRP A 54 0.63 1.46 12.38
C TRP A 54 -0.19 0.19 12.55
N LEU A 55 -0.50 -0.51 11.45
CA LEU A 55 -1.21 -1.80 11.49
C LEU A 55 -0.39 -2.85 12.26
N HIS A 56 0.91 -2.92 12.04
CA HIS A 56 1.82 -3.85 12.71
C HIS A 56 2.00 -3.56 14.20
N GLY A 57 1.63 -2.36 14.67
CA GLY A 57 1.50 -2.06 16.10
C GLY A 57 0.44 -2.94 16.80
N PHE A 58 -0.57 -3.40 16.06
CA PHE A 58 -1.53 -4.38 16.54
C PHE A 58 -0.98 -5.79 16.31
N LYS A 59 -0.50 -6.45 17.37
CA LYS A 59 0.21 -7.75 17.31
C LYS A 59 -0.45 -8.81 16.41
N ARG A 60 -1.79 -8.90 16.40
CA ARG A 60 -2.57 -9.85 15.58
C ARG A 60 -2.58 -9.55 14.08
N LEU A 61 -2.24 -8.32 13.69
CA LEU A 61 -2.10 -7.90 12.29
C LEU A 61 -0.65 -7.94 11.82
N ARG A 62 0.34 -7.82 12.72
CA ARG A 62 1.76 -7.99 12.39
C ARG A 62 2.10 -9.39 11.89
N ILE A 63 1.57 -10.39 12.58
CA ILE A 63 1.68 -11.80 12.21
C ILE A 63 0.25 -12.31 12.12
N ARG A 64 -0.11 -12.89 10.97
CA ARG A 64 -1.45 -13.44 10.76
C ARG A 64 -1.61 -14.76 11.52
N TRP A 65 -2.06 -14.65 12.77
CA TRP A 65 -2.43 -15.81 13.60
C TRP A 65 -3.84 -16.34 13.28
N GLU A 66 -4.69 -15.49 12.73
CA GLU A 66 -6.08 -15.85 12.42
C GLU A 66 -6.14 -16.84 11.26
N ARG A 67 -6.60 -18.06 11.55
CA ARG A 67 -6.84 -19.10 10.53
C ARG A 67 -7.92 -18.68 9.53
N ARG A 68 -8.96 -17.98 10.00
CA ARG A 68 -10.07 -17.53 9.15
C ARG A 68 -9.84 -16.11 8.64
N ALA A 69 -10.15 -15.90 7.36
CA ALA A 69 -9.96 -14.61 6.69
C ALA A 69 -10.93 -13.53 7.20
N ASP A 70 -12.18 -13.90 7.52
CA ASP A 70 -13.19 -12.98 8.01
C ASP A 70 -12.85 -12.39 9.39
N ILE A 71 -12.28 -13.22 10.28
CA ILE A 71 -11.79 -12.75 11.59
C ILE A 71 -10.60 -11.79 11.41
N HIS A 72 -9.67 -12.13 10.52
CA HIS A 72 -8.54 -11.24 10.21
C HIS A 72 -9.02 -9.90 9.63
N GLU A 73 -9.98 -9.94 8.71
CA GLU A 73 -10.59 -8.75 8.11
C GLU A 73 -11.30 -7.89 9.15
N ALA A 74 -12.01 -8.49 10.11
CA ALA A 74 -12.65 -7.77 11.21
C ALA A 74 -11.62 -7.02 12.08
N PHE A 75 -10.49 -7.66 12.42
CA PHE A 75 -9.42 -6.98 13.14
C PHE A 75 -8.77 -5.87 12.32
N LEU A 76 -8.57 -6.08 11.01
CA LEU A 76 -8.04 -5.07 10.12
C LEU A 76 -8.94 -3.83 10.09
N LYS A 77 -10.25 -4.02 9.92
CA LYS A 77 -11.24 -2.94 9.95
C LYS A 77 -11.23 -2.19 11.28
N LEU A 78 -11.23 -2.91 12.41
CA LEU A 78 -11.17 -2.30 13.74
C LEU A 78 -9.89 -1.48 13.93
N ALA A 79 -8.74 -1.98 13.51
CA ALA A 79 -7.48 -1.25 13.57
C ALA A 79 -7.51 0.03 12.73
N CYS A 80 -8.06 -0.03 11.51
CA CYS A 80 -8.26 1.15 10.67
C CYS A 80 -9.13 2.20 11.38
N CYS A 81 -10.26 1.82 11.98
CA CYS A 81 -11.11 2.73 12.74
C CYS A 81 -10.35 3.43 13.88
N LEU A 82 -9.57 2.66 14.66
CA LEU A 82 -8.77 3.20 15.76
C LEU A 82 -7.66 4.14 15.29
N ILE A 83 -6.96 3.80 14.21
CA ILE A 83 -5.93 4.65 13.61
C ILE A 83 -6.56 5.96 13.12
N THR A 84 -7.63 5.89 12.33
CA THR A 84 -8.32 7.07 11.80
C THR A 84 -8.84 7.97 12.91
N HIS A 85 -9.47 7.40 13.95
CA HIS A 85 -9.93 8.17 15.11
C HIS A 85 -8.77 8.91 15.82
N ARG A 86 -7.62 8.26 16.02
CA ARG A 86 -6.44 8.90 16.61
C ARG A 86 -5.89 10.02 15.73
N GLN A 87 -5.83 9.81 14.41
CA GLN A 87 -5.36 10.83 13.46
C GLN A 87 -6.28 12.05 13.45
N ILE A 88 -7.61 11.85 13.42
CA ILE A 88 -8.58 12.95 13.49
C ILE A 88 -8.40 13.74 14.80
N ASN A 89 -8.33 13.06 15.94
CA ASN A 89 -8.14 13.73 17.23
C ASN A 89 -6.78 14.43 17.37
N SER A 90 -5.77 14.07 16.59
CA SER A 90 -4.48 14.78 16.59
C SER A 90 -4.44 16.00 15.67
N LEU A 91 -5.44 16.14 14.79
CA LEU A 91 -5.58 17.26 13.85
C LEU A 91 -6.52 18.34 14.38
N CYS A 92 -7.38 17.99 15.36
CA CYS A 92 -8.23 18.91 16.11
C CYS A 92 -7.51 19.40 17.37
#